data_AF-A0A9Q4SVE0-F1
#
_entry.id   AF-A0A9Q4SVE0-F1
#
_cell.length_a   1.000
_cell.length_b   1.000
_cell.length_c   1.000
_cell.angle_alpha   90.00
_cell.angle_beta   90.00
_cell.angle_gamma   90.00
#
_symmetry.space_group_name_H-M   'P 1'
#
loop_
_entity.id
_entity.type
_entity.pdbx_description
1 polymer ?
#
loop_
_entity_poly.entity_id
_entity_poly.type
_entity_poly.pdbx_seq_one_letter_code
_entity_poly.pdbx_strand_id
1 'polypeptide(L)'
;MKTLQYHKNLPKLVTLISMGLASVPAESFKHNQLSFTPDIQYSFSSAQFNQFVAIPIDEATEKMNILAESINKHLIHLKEKWINPPHYFINEDDYYQINKSIKRLDNSLTDIKNILLSLPKSDTQKKQSVLLFGRSLAHYRSVLTEFISFIEQTHQPSKTTNKKPNIISADMQRLIQTEHKKLGLSKPKFNNH
;
A
#
# COMPACT_ATOMS: atom_id res chain seq x y z
N MET A 1 -27.47 -14.67 -10.99
CA MET A 1 -26.30 -13.77 -11.04
C MET A 1 -26.80 -12.34 -10.85
N LYS A 2 -26.43 -11.65 -9.76
CA LYS A 2 -26.66 -10.19 -9.66
C LYS A 2 -25.63 -9.51 -10.56
N THR A 3 -26.09 -8.73 -11.53
CA THR A 3 -25.23 -7.93 -12.43
C THR A 3 -24.58 -6.80 -11.62
N LEU A 4 -23.27 -6.91 -11.38
CA LEU A 4 -22.49 -5.86 -10.72
C LEU A 4 -22.39 -4.66 -11.68
N GLN A 5 -22.96 -3.52 -11.32
CA GLN A 5 -22.86 -2.30 -12.14
C GLN A 5 -21.57 -1.56 -11.77
N TYR A 6 -20.58 -1.60 -12.67
CA TYR A 6 -19.29 -0.93 -12.53
C TYR A 6 -19.43 0.56 -12.87
N HIS A 7 -19.12 1.44 -11.92
CA HIS A 7 -19.24 2.89 -12.11
C HIS A 7 -17.89 3.58 -11.96
N LYS A 8 -17.59 4.53 -12.87
CA LYS A 8 -16.45 5.46 -12.71
C LYS A 8 -16.74 6.53 -11.64
N ASN A 9 -18.01 6.91 -11.48
CA ASN A 9 -18.48 7.91 -10.51
C ASN A 9 -19.59 7.28 -9.68
N LEU A 10 -19.27 6.83 -8.47
CA LEU A 10 -20.29 6.42 -7.49
C LEU A 10 -20.84 7.64 -6.74
N PRO A 11 -22.07 7.56 -6.20
CA PRO A 11 -22.56 8.53 -5.22
C PRO A 11 -21.57 8.72 -4.07
N LYS A 12 -21.59 9.88 -3.41
CA LYS A 12 -20.76 10.14 -2.23
C LYS A 12 -20.95 9.03 -1.19
N LEU A 13 -19.89 8.70 -0.44
CA LEU A 13 -19.92 7.62 0.56
C LEU A 13 -21.08 7.76 1.54
N VAL A 14 -21.40 8.99 1.95
CA VAL A 14 -22.56 9.32 2.79
C VAL A 14 -23.88 8.84 2.18
N THR A 15 -24.07 9.06 0.87
CA THR A 15 -25.27 8.62 0.13
C THR A 15 -25.36 7.11 0.07
N LEU A 16 -24.25 6.42 -0.23
CA LEU A 16 -24.20 4.96 -0.26
C LEU A 16 -24.53 4.36 1.11
N ILE A 17 -23.90 4.85 2.17
CA ILE A 17 -24.12 4.35 3.53
C ILE A 17 -25.54 4.64 4.01
N SER A 18 -26.13 5.76 3.56
CA SER A 18 -27.54 6.04 3.83
C SER A 18 -28.45 4.95 3.26
N MET A 19 -28.10 4.37 2.12
CA MET A 19 -28.77 3.24 1.46
C MET A 19 -28.35 1.85 1.98
N GLY A 20 -27.48 1.77 3.00
CA GLY A 20 -26.93 0.50 3.48
C GLY A 20 -25.87 -0.12 2.56
N LEU A 21 -25.32 0.68 1.65
CA LEU A 21 -24.31 0.27 0.67
C LEU A 21 -22.94 0.86 1.01
N ALA A 22 -21.90 0.23 0.49
CA ALA A 22 -20.54 0.75 0.51
C ALA A 22 -19.81 0.40 -0.79
N SER A 23 -18.86 1.25 -1.16
CA SER A 23 -18.06 1.06 -2.38
C SER A 23 -16.82 0.22 -2.08
N VAL A 24 -16.60 -0.82 -2.89
CA VAL A 24 -15.36 -1.60 -2.91
C VAL A 24 -14.71 -1.57 -4.30
N PRO A 25 -13.39 -1.73 -4.41
CA PRO A 25 -12.73 -1.91 -5.70
C PRO A 25 -13.30 -3.11 -6.45
N ALA A 26 -13.49 -3.00 -7.76
CA ALA A 26 -14.00 -4.08 -8.62
C ALA A 26 -13.12 -5.35 -8.54
N GLU A 27 -11.83 -5.19 -8.28
CA GLU A 27 -10.85 -6.25 -8.07
C GLU A 27 -11.22 -7.18 -6.92
N SER A 28 -11.96 -6.69 -5.93
CA SER A 28 -12.45 -7.52 -4.82
C SER A 28 -13.35 -8.68 -5.27
N PHE A 29 -13.81 -8.70 -6.53
CA PHE A 29 -14.55 -9.82 -7.13
C PHE A 29 -13.69 -10.77 -7.95
N LYS A 30 -12.46 -10.41 -8.32
CA LYS A 30 -11.58 -11.20 -9.21
C LYS A 30 -10.71 -12.23 -8.47
N HIS A 31 -11.25 -12.85 -7.41
CA HIS A 31 -10.49 -13.61 -6.41
C HIS A 31 -9.58 -14.75 -6.90
N ASN A 32 -9.64 -15.16 -8.18
CA ASN A 32 -8.90 -16.33 -8.69
C ASN A 32 -7.95 -16.06 -9.88
N GLN A 33 -7.68 -14.80 -10.27
CA GLN A 33 -6.90 -14.51 -11.50
C GLN A 33 -5.75 -13.50 -11.36
N LEU A 34 -5.15 -13.37 -10.17
CA LEU A 34 -3.75 -12.92 -10.12
C LEU A 34 -2.87 -14.15 -10.37
N SER A 35 -2.94 -14.67 -11.60
CA SER A 35 -2.11 -15.79 -12.05
C SER A 35 -0.66 -15.34 -12.12
N PHE A 36 0.12 -15.67 -11.10
CA PHE A 36 1.57 -15.51 -11.12
C PHE A 36 2.19 -16.59 -11.99
N THR A 37 2.32 -16.31 -13.29
CA THR A 37 3.39 -16.95 -14.06
C THR A 37 4.72 -16.40 -13.56
N PRO A 38 5.73 -17.25 -13.28
CA PRO A 38 6.96 -16.89 -12.57
C PRO A 38 7.84 -15.84 -13.26
N ASP A 39 7.54 -15.48 -14.51
CA ASP A 39 8.33 -14.55 -15.34
C ASP A 39 7.73 -13.14 -15.52
N ILE A 40 6.59 -12.82 -14.90
CA ILE A 40 5.98 -11.50 -15.08
C ILE A 40 6.31 -10.61 -13.88
N GLN A 41 6.87 -9.43 -14.20
CA GLN A 41 6.94 -8.25 -13.33
C GLN A 41 5.69 -8.18 -12.43
N TYR A 42 5.84 -7.79 -11.16
CA TYR A 42 4.72 -7.54 -10.25
C TYR A 42 3.88 -6.39 -10.79
N SER A 43 3.10 -6.67 -11.82
CA SER A 43 2.26 -5.74 -12.54
C SER A 43 0.97 -5.68 -11.75
N PHE A 44 0.85 -4.66 -10.91
CA PHE A 44 -0.46 -4.20 -10.44
C PHE A 44 -1.31 -3.65 -11.61
N SER A 45 -0.74 -3.59 -12.81
CA SER A 45 -1.29 -3.13 -14.08
C SER A 45 -2.51 -3.90 -14.60
N SER A 46 -2.91 -5.02 -14.00
CA SER A 46 -4.16 -5.73 -14.37
C SER A 46 -5.39 -5.28 -13.56
N ALA A 47 -5.21 -4.44 -12.55
CA ALA A 47 -6.30 -3.91 -11.74
C ALA A 47 -6.79 -2.57 -12.31
N GLN A 48 -8.05 -2.55 -12.70
CA GLN A 48 -8.83 -1.35 -12.90
C GLN A 48 -9.05 -0.67 -11.52
N PHE A 49 -7.98 -0.15 -10.88
CA PHE A 49 -8.01 0.62 -9.61
C PHE A 49 -8.95 1.85 -9.60
N ASN A 50 -9.67 2.08 -10.71
CA ASN A 50 -10.61 3.16 -10.91
C ASN A 50 -12.06 2.67 -11.10
N GLN A 51 -12.34 1.38 -10.97
CA GLN A 51 -13.70 0.85 -11.01
C GLN A 51 -14.13 0.42 -9.62
N PHE A 52 -15.26 0.96 -9.18
CA PHE A 52 -15.85 0.64 -7.89
C PHE A 52 -17.23 0.04 -8.08
N VAL A 53 -17.59 -0.84 -7.15
CA VAL A 53 -18.91 -1.45 -7.09
C VAL A 53 -19.52 -1.12 -5.74
N ALA A 54 -20.77 -0.66 -5.75
CA ALA A 54 -21.55 -0.47 -4.54
C ALA A 54 -22.28 -1.78 -4.19
N ILE A 55 -22.02 -2.31 -3.00
CA ILE A 55 -22.63 -3.53 -2.47
C ILE A 55 -23.08 -3.32 -1.02
N PRO A 56 -23.90 -4.21 -0.43
CA PRO A 56 -24.28 -4.12 0.97
C PRO A 56 -23.07 -3.96 1.89
N ILE A 57 -23.20 -3.12 2.92
CA ILE A 57 -22.05 -2.72 3.76
C ILE A 57 -21.37 -3.91 4.46
N ASP A 58 -22.12 -4.95 4.81
CA ASP A 58 -21.59 -6.16 5.43
C ASP A 58 -20.75 -6.96 4.42
N GLU A 59 -21.27 -7.14 3.20
CA GLU A 59 -20.53 -7.77 2.09
C GLU A 59 -19.28 -6.94 1.73
N ALA A 60 -19.38 -5.61 1.72
CA ALA A 60 -18.26 -4.71 1.49
C ALA A 60 -17.16 -4.87 2.55
N THR A 61 -17.56 -5.02 3.82
CA THR A 61 -16.64 -5.23 4.94
C THR A 61 -15.85 -6.52 4.74
N GLU A 62 -16.53 -7.62 4.40
CA GLU A 62 -15.88 -8.90 4.12
C GLU A 62 -14.90 -8.77 2.93
N LYS A 63 -15.35 -8.16 1.83
CA LYS A 63 -14.51 -7.97 0.62
C LYS A 63 -13.25 -7.16 0.89
N MET A 64 -13.33 -6.10 1.68
CA MET A 64 -12.16 -5.30 2.03
C MET A 64 -11.18 -6.06 2.92
N ASN A 65 -11.67 -6.88 3.85
CA ASN A 65 -10.82 -7.73 4.68
C ASN A 65 -10.06 -8.77 3.83
N ILE A 66 -10.76 -9.48 2.93
CA ILE A 66 -10.10 -10.47 2.08
C ILE A 66 -9.07 -9.80 1.15
N LEU A 67 -9.39 -8.59 0.65
CA LEU A 67 -8.43 -7.82 -0.15
C LEU A 67 -7.18 -7.44 0.65
N ALA A 68 -7.33 -7.02 1.91
CA ALA A 68 -6.21 -6.74 2.81
C ALA A 68 -5.35 -7.98 3.07
N GLU A 69 -5.98 -9.12 3.35
CA GLU A 69 -5.26 -10.39 3.55
C GLU A 69 -4.50 -10.84 2.30
N SER A 70 -5.10 -10.67 1.13
CA SER A 70 -4.46 -10.98 -0.16
C SER A 70 -3.20 -10.15 -0.39
N ILE A 71 -3.28 -8.83 -0.20
CA ILE A 71 -2.09 -7.96 -0.33
C ILE A 71 -1.05 -8.28 0.75
N ASN A 72 -1.46 -8.59 1.97
CA ASN A 72 -0.52 -8.93 3.04
C ASN A 72 0.25 -10.22 2.71
N LYS A 73 -0.44 -11.24 2.18
CA LYS A 73 0.21 -12.46 1.67
C LYS A 73 1.22 -12.14 0.56
N HIS A 74 0.87 -11.24 -0.37
CA HIS A 74 1.81 -10.80 -1.40
C HIS A 74 3.02 -10.06 -0.82
N LEU A 75 2.82 -9.22 0.20
CA LEU A 75 3.91 -8.51 0.87
C LEU A 75 4.90 -9.50 1.51
N ILE A 76 4.38 -10.53 2.19
CA ILE A 76 5.20 -11.58 2.80
C ILE A 76 6.01 -12.31 1.73
N HIS A 77 5.36 -12.74 0.65
CA HIS A 77 6.03 -13.40 -0.48
C HIS A 77 7.09 -12.52 -1.15
N LEU A 78 6.80 -11.23 -1.31
CA LEU A 78 7.73 -10.26 -1.87
C LEU A 78 8.96 -10.09 -0.95
N LYS A 79 8.76 -9.99 0.36
CA LYS A 79 9.84 -9.93 1.36
C LYS A 79 10.72 -11.19 1.31
N GLU A 80 10.12 -12.38 1.20
CA GLU A 80 10.85 -13.66 1.10
C GLU A 80 11.67 -13.75 -0.19
N LYS A 81 11.07 -13.39 -1.33
CA LYS A 81 11.79 -13.36 -2.61
C LYS A 81 12.90 -12.33 -2.63
N TRP A 82 12.73 -11.19 -1.98
CA TRP A 82 13.76 -10.14 -1.92
C TRP A 82 15.06 -10.62 -1.25
N ILE A 83 14.99 -11.60 -0.35
CA ILE A 83 16.19 -12.19 0.29
C ILE A 83 17.10 -12.87 -0.74
N ASN A 84 16.53 -13.41 -1.83
CA ASN A 84 17.24 -14.18 -2.85
C ASN A 84 17.19 -13.47 -4.22
N PRO A 85 18.33 -13.08 -4.81
CA PRO A 85 18.36 -12.47 -6.14
C PRO A 85 17.64 -13.35 -7.20
N PRO A 86 16.95 -12.75 -8.19
CA PRO A 86 16.94 -11.32 -8.53
C PRO A 86 15.97 -10.48 -7.69
N HIS A 87 16.41 -9.27 -7.36
CA HIS A 87 15.61 -8.25 -6.70
C HIS A 87 14.47 -7.76 -7.63
N TYR A 88 13.23 -7.84 -7.16
CA TYR A 88 12.06 -7.41 -7.92
C TYR A 88 11.63 -6.00 -7.53
N PHE A 89 11.67 -5.08 -8.48
CA PHE A 89 11.24 -3.70 -8.28
C PHE A 89 9.83 -3.49 -8.82
N ILE A 90 9.07 -2.67 -8.11
CA ILE A 90 7.75 -2.24 -8.55
C ILE A 90 7.91 -1.04 -9.48
N ASN A 91 7.19 -1.04 -10.59
CA ASN A 91 7.26 0.05 -11.55
C ASN A 91 6.62 1.33 -10.99
N GLU A 92 6.97 2.48 -11.59
CA GLU A 92 6.54 3.80 -11.14
C GLU A 92 5.01 3.98 -11.20
N ASP A 93 4.36 3.40 -12.21
CA ASP A 93 2.90 3.47 -12.39
C ASP A 93 2.16 2.77 -11.24
N ASP A 94 2.59 1.57 -10.87
CA ASP A 94 2.01 0.77 -9.79
C ASP A 94 2.22 1.47 -8.44
N TYR A 95 3.41 2.02 -8.19
CA TYR A 95 3.69 2.86 -7.02
C TYR A 95 2.75 4.07 -6.96
N TYR A 96 2.54 4.75 -8.10
CA TYR A 96 1.61 5.88 -8.18
C TYR A 96 0.16 5.46 -7.90
N GLN A 97 -0.32 4.33 -8.46
CA GLN A 97 -1.69 3.86 -8.23
C GLN A 97 -1.94 3.44 -6.78
N ILE A 98 -0.97 2.80 -6.14
CA ILE A 98 -1.08 2.41 -4.73
C ILE A 98 -1.16 3.67 -3.85
N ASN A 99 -0.28 4.65 -4.06
CA ASN A 99 -0.31 5.93 -3.33
C ASN A 99 -1.62 6.70 -3.56
N LYS A 100 -2.13 6.71 -4.79
CA LYS A 100 -3.43 7.30 -5.11
C LYS A 100 -4.57 6.59 -4.37
N SER A 101 -4.49 5.27 -4.24
CA SER A 101 -5.47 4.45 -3.50
C SER A 101 -5.43 4.75 -2.00
N ILE A 102 -4.23 4.89 -1.40
CA ILE A 102 -4.07 5.31 0.01
C ILE A 102 -4.76 6.66 0.25
N LYS A 103 -4.53 7.67 -0.61
CA LYS A 103 -5.18 8.98 -0.48
C LYS A 103 -6.71 8.90 -0.54
N ARG A 104 -7.26 8.05 -1.40
CA ARG A 104 -8.72 7.83 -1.49
C ARG A 104 -9.27 7.16 -0.22
N LEU A 105 -8.53 6.21 0.35
CA LEU A 105 -8.90 5.55 1.60
C LEU A 105 -8.87 6.54 2.78
N ASP A 106 -7.89 7.45 2.84
CA ASP A 106 -7.83 8.50 3.86
C ASP A 106 -9.05 9.44 3.82
N ASN A 107 -9.48 9.82 2.62
CA ASN A 107 -10.72 10.59 2.43
C ASN A 107 -11.95 9.78 2.88
N SER A 108 -12.02 8.50 2.50
CA SER A 108 -13.14 7.62 2.87
C SER A 108 -13.21 7.42 4.39
N LEU A 109 -12.07 7.28 5.07
CA LEU A 109 -12.01 7.15 6.53
C LEU A 109 -12.48 8.43 7.24
N THR A 110 -12.11 9.59 6.70
CA THR A 110 -12.65 10.88 7.16
C THR A 110 -14.17 10.93 7.02
N ASP A 111 -14.70 10.52 5.87
CA ASP A 111 -16.14 10.46 5.63
C ASP A 111 -16.85 9.48 6.58
N ILE A 112 -16.29 8.30 6.82
CA ILE A 112 -16.81 7.33 7.79
C ILE A 112 -16.89 7.94 9.19
N LYS A 113 -15.84 8.63 9.63
CA LYS A 113 -15.83 9.32 10.92
C LYS A 113 -16.97 10.34 11.01
N ASN A 114 -17.14 11.17 9.98
CA ASN A 114 -18.20 12.16 9.92
C ASN A 114 -19.60 11.51 9.93
N ILE A 115 -19.79 10.42 9.20
CA ILE A 115 -21.04 9.67 9.19
C ILE A 115 -21.35 9.12 10.58
N LEU A 116 -20.38 8.48 11.25
CA LEU A 116 -20.55 7.94 12.60
C LEU A 116 -20.92 9.01 13.64
N LEU A 117 -20.44 10.24 13.46
CA LEU A 117 -20.80 11.39 14.31
C LEU A 117 -22.22 11.91 14.02
N SER A 118 -22.66 11.84 12.76
CA SER A 118 -23.99 12.30 12.33
C SER A 118 -25.12 11.31 12.62
N LEU A 119 -24.82 10.02 12.81
CA LEU A 119 -25.83 9.00 13.04
C LEU A 119 -26.51 9.17 14.41
N PRO A 120 -27.85 9.05 14.48
CA PRO A 120 -28.58 9.07 15.75
C PRO A 120 -28.10 7.97 16.69
N LYS A 121 -28.11 8.23 18.00
CA LYS A 121 -27.74 7.22 19.02
C LYS A 121 -28.64 5.97 18.99
N SER A 122 -29.88 6.11 18.50
CA SER A 122 -30.86 5.03 18.38
C SER A 122 -30.54 4.04 17.24
N ASP A 123 -29.75 4.43 16.23
CA ASP A 123 -29.45 3.59 15.08
C ASP A 123 -28.18 2.75 15.31
N THR A 124 -28.24 1.90 16.33
CA THR A 124 -27.08 1.13 16.83
C THR A 124 -26.56 0.15 15.78
N GLN A 125 -27.45 -0.54 15.05
CA GLN A 125 -27.09 -1.51 14.04
C GLN A 125 -26.37 -0.87 12.85
N LYS A 126 -26.89 0.23 12.30
CA LYS A 126 -26.23 0.95 11.21
C LYS A 126 -24.88 1.50 11.65
N LYS A 127 -24.81 2.07 12.86
CA LYS A 127 -23.57 2.58 13.43
C LYS A 127 -22.51 1.47 13.56
N GLN A 128 -22.90 0.29 14.01
CA GLN A 128 -21.99 -0.86 14.10
C GLN A 128 -21.51 -1.31 12.72
N SER A 129 -22.39 -1.39 11.74
CA SER A 129 -22.05 -1.79 10.36
C SER A 129 -21.06 -0.80 9.72
N VAL A 130 -21.31 0.50 9.88
CA VAL A 130 -20.41 1.56 9.41
C VAL A 130 -19.05 1.51 10.12
N LEU A 131 -19.03 1.23 11.42
CA LEU A 131 -17.78 1.10 12.18
C LEU A 131 -16.95 -0.10 11.69
N LEU A 132 -17.57 -1.26 11.48
CA LEU A 132 -16.90 -2.45 10.98
C LEU A 132 -16.34 -2.23 9.57
N PHE A 133 -17.13 -1.62 8.70
CA PHE A 133 -16.66 -1.24 7.37
C PHE A 133 -15.48 -0.27 7.44
N GLY A 134 -15.55 0.77 8.28
CA GLY A 134 -14.45 1.70 8.52
C GLY A 134 -13.17 1.02 8.99
N ARG A 135 -13.28 0.02 9.89
CA ARG A 135 -12.13 -0.79 10.33
C ARG A 135 -11.52 -1.61 9.20
N SER A 136 -12.34 -2.20 8.34
CA SER A 136 -11.84 -2.96 7.17
C SER A 136 -11.09 -2.07 6.18
N LEU A 137 -11.56 -0.84 5.94
CA LEU A 137 -10.85 0.16 5.14
C LEU A 137 -9.51 0.55 5.76
N ALA A 138 -9.48 0.77 7.07
CA ALA A 138 -8.26 1.12 7.79
C ALA A 138 -7.22 -0.02 7.74
N HIS A 139 -7.68 -1.27 7.88
CA HIS A 139 -6.82 -2.44 7.74
C HIS A 139 -6.20 -2.51 6.34
N TYR A 140 -7.03 -2.41 5.29
CA TYR A 140 -6.53 -2.41 3.91
C TYR A 140 -5.53 -1.27 3.65
N ARG A 141 -5.85 -0.05 4.11
CA ARG A 141 -4.96 1.12 4.01
C ARG A 141 -3.62 0.90 4.73
N SER A 142 -3.63 0.25 5.88
CA SER A 142 -2.42 -0.10 6.63
C SER A 142 -1.52 -1.05 5.84
N VAL A 143 -2.09 -2.12 5.28
CA VAL A 143 -1.34 -3.10 4.48
C VAL A 143 -0.73 -2.45 3.23
N LEU A 144 -1.48 -1.59 2.52
CA LEU A 144 -0.95 -0.84 1.37
C LEU A 144 0.20 0.10 1.78
N THR A 145 0.10 0.73 2.95
CA THR A 145 1.16 1.61 3.47
C THR A 145 2.43 0.81 3.74
N GLU A 146 2.31 -0.34 4.40
CA GLU A 146 3.45 -1.22 4.67
C GLU A 146 4.09 -1.72 3.37
N PHE A 147 3.26 -2.04 2.37
CA PHE A 147 3.70 -2.44 1.05
C PHE A 147 4.55 -1.34 0.38
N ILE A 148 4.11 -0.08 0.43
CA ILE A 148 4.87 1.07 -0.09
C ILE A 148 6.16 1.29 0.71
N SER A 149 6.10 1.23 2.04
CA SER A 149 7.29 1.39 2.88
C SER A 149 8.34 0.32 2.57
N PHE A 150 7.92 -0.92 2.33
CA PHE A 150 8.84 -1.98 1.91
C PHE A 150 9.52 -1.64 0.58
N ILE A 151 8.76 -1.15 -0.41
CA ILE A 151 9.33 -0.72 -1.71
C ILE A 151 10.34 0.40 -1.51
N GLU A 152 9.99 1.44 -0.77
CA GLU A 152 10.86 2.61 -0.57
C GLU A 152 12.17 2.23 0.13
N GLN A 153 12.13 1.26 1.05
CA GLN A 153 13.32 0.75 1.75
C GLN A 153 14.18 -0.16 0.87
N THR A 154 13.60 -0.79 -0.14
CA THR A 154 14.27 -1.77 -1.00
C THR A 154 14.61 -1.24 -2.39
N HIS A 155 14.05 -0.10 -2.79
CA HIS A 155 14.33 0.52 -4.07
C HIS A 155 15.80 0.97 -4.13
N GLN A 156 16.48 0.64 -5.23
CA GLN A 156 17.84 1.09 -5.45
C GLN A 156 17.83 2.63 -5.55
N PRO A 157 18.77 3.35 -4.92
CA PRO A 157 18.81 4.81 -4.99
C PRO A 157 18.83 5.25 -6.45
N SER A 158 17.85 6.06 -6.86
CA SER A 158 17.69 6.56 -8.25
C SER A 158 18.87 7.41 -8.74
N LYS A 159 19.77 7.79 -7.82
CA LYS A 159 20.99 8.54 -8.11
C LYS A 159 22.17 7.86 -7.42
N THR A 160 22.75 6.85 -8.06
CA THR A 160 24.18 6.66 -7.90
C THR A 160 24.86 7.72 -8.77
N THR A 161 25.61 8.61 -8.14
CA THR A 161 26.41 9.58 -8.89
C THR A 161 27.47 8.82 -9.67
N ASN A 162 27.35 8.78 -11.00
CA ASN A 162 28.43 8.34 -11.89
C ASN A 162 29.60 9.34 -11.94
N LYS A 163 29.45 10.52 -11.31
CA LYS A 163 30.63 11.34 -11.00
C LYS A 163 31.41 10.58 -9.93
N LYS A 164 32.63 10.17 -10.28
CA LYS A 164 33.65 9.87 -9.27
C LYS A 164 33.57 11.00 -8.25
N PRO A 165 33.37 10.70 -6.96
CA PRO A 165 33.43 11.73 -5.95
C PRO A 165 34.73 12.48 -6.17
N ASN A 166 34.67 13.81 -6.32
CA ASN A 166 35.88 14.63 -6.32
C ASN A 166 36.39 14.75 -4.88
N ILE A 167 36.54 13.60 -4.23
CA ILE A 167 36.97 13.42 -2.86
C ILE A 167 38.37 12.87 -2.99
N ILE A 168 39.34 13.68 -2.55
CA ILE A 168 40.73 13.26 -2.48
C ILE A 168 40.79 12.11 -1.47
N SER A 169 41.61 11.09 -1.72
CA SER A 169 41.72 9.90 -0.86
C SER A 169 41.89 10.23 0.63
N ALA A 170 42.61 11.32 0.93
CA ALA A 170 42.79 11.85 2.28
C ALA A 170 41.47 12.29 2.95
N ASP A 171 40.56 12.93 2.21
CA ASP A 171 39.27 13.38 2.73
C ASP A 171 38.35 12.20 3.05
N MET A 172 38.39 11.17 2.20
CA MET A 172 37.63 9.94 2.43
C MET A 172 38.15 9.18 3.66
N GLN A 173 39.48 9.04 3.79
CA GLN A 173 40.09 8.43 4.98
C GLN A 173 39.74 9.22 6.25
N ARG A 174 39.75 10.56 6.19
CA ARG A 174 39.38 11.42 7.33
C ARG A 174 37.92 11.25 7.72
N LEU A 175 37.02 11.14 6.74
CA LEU A 175 35.60 10.89 6.97
C LEU A 175 35.39 9.53 7.64
N ILE A 176 36.01 8.47 7.11
CA ILE A 176 35.94 7.11 7.67
C ILE A 176 36.49 7.08 9.10
N GLN A 177 37.62 7.73 9.37
CA GLN A 177 38.20 7.84 10.72
C GLN A 177 37.29 8.59 11.69
N THR A 178 36.60 9.63 11.22
CA THR A 178 35.67 10.43 12.03
C THR A 178 34.45 9.61 12.42
N GLU A 179 33.88 8.85 11.48
CA GLU A 179 32.76 7.95 11.76
C GLU A 179 33.15 6.81 12.72
N HIS A 180 34.32 6.20 12.55
CA HIS A 180 34.83 5.22 13.52
C HIS A 180 34.93 5.78 14.94
N LYS A 181 35.45 7.02 15.08
CA LYS A 181 35.53 7.69 16.38
C LYS A 181 34.14 7.94 16.99
N LYS A 182 33.17 8.37 16.20
CA LYS A 182 31.78 8.58 16.67
C LYS A 182 31.13 7.28 17.15
N LEU A 183 31.45 6.17 16.49
CA LEU A 183 30.93 4.84 16.83
C LEU A 183 31.71 4.15 17.96
N GLY A 184 32.74 4.80 18.54
CA GLY A 184 33.60 4.20 19.57
C GLY A 184 34.50 3.06 19.04
N LEU A 185 34.66 2.96 17.71
CA LEU A 185 35.47 1.94 17.06
C LEU A 185 36.94 2.38 17.00
N SER A 186 37.85 1.39 16.99
CA SER A 186 39.27 1.63 16.79
C SER A 186 39.56 2.26 15.43
N LYS A 187 40.60 3.11 15.38
CA LYS A 187 41.01 3.81 14.16
C LYS A 187 41.34 2.80 13.04
N PRO A 188 40.73 2.93 11.85
CA PRO A 188 40.98 2.01 10.74
C PRO A 188 42.39 2.21 10.17
N LYS A 189 43.05 1.11 9.78
CA LYS A 189 44.32 1.13 9.05
C LYS A 189 44.02 1.14 7.56
N PHE A 190 44.60 2.10 6.83
CA PHE A 190 44.51 2.16 5.38
C PHE A 190 45.84 1.68 4.81
N ASN A 191 45.84 0.59 4.04
CA ASN A 191 47.03 0.13 3.34
C ASN A 191 47.21 1.01 2.10
N ASN A 192 48.38 1.64 1.98
CA ASN A 192 48.75 2.36 0.77
C ASN A 192 49.30 1.34 -0.24
N HIS A 193 48.58 1.13 -1.34
CA HIS A 193 49.12 0.55 -2.56
C HIS A 193 49.40 1.66 -3.57
#